data_AF-A0A067DBV1-F1
#
_entry.id   AF-A0A067DBV1-F1
#
_cell.length_a   1.000
_cell.length_b   1.000
_cell.length_c   1.000
_cell.angle_alpha   90.00
_cell.angle_beta   90.00
_cell.angle_gamma   90.00
#
_symmetry.space_group_name_H-M   'P 1'
#
loop_
_entity.id
_entity.type
_entity.pdbx_description
1 polymer ?
#
loop_
_entity_poly.entity_id
_entity_poly.type
_entity_poly.pdbx_seq_one_letter_code
_entity_poly.pdbx_strand_id
1 'polypeptide(L)'
;MKEQTYIWKSHNELLQDICSLRRLTITSCPKLQSLVAEEEKDQQQQLCELSCRLEYLRLSYCEGLVKLPQSSLSLSSLREIEIYKCSSLVSFPEVALPSKLKIIEIEGCDALKSLPEAWMCDTNSSLETLYIEHCRTLTYLAGVQLPRSLKRLDILSCDNIRTLTVEEGIQSSSSSSSNRRYTSSLLEKLEIRDCPSLTCIFSQNELPATLESLEVGNLPPSLKSLFVWYCPKLESIAERLDNNTSLETINISGCENLKILPSGLHNLGQLQEIEIWECENLVSFPEGGLPCAKLSKLRIYGCERLEALPKGLHNLTSLQQLTIGGELPSLEEDGLPTNLHSLHIWGNMEIWKSMIERGRGFHRFSSLRHLTIEGCDDDMVSFPLEDKRLGTALPLPASLTSLRIVDFPNLERLSSSIVDLQNLTHLNLVDCPKLKYFPEKGLPSSLLQLSIYRCPLMEEKCRKDGGLLTHIPSVQIDLNGFLTAEQRTTEIFYY
;
A
#
# COMPACT_ATOMS: atom_id res chain seq x y z
N MET A 1 14.85 -39.21 -3.55
CA MET A 1 13.41 -38.95 -3.33
C MET A 1 12.59 -38.70 -4.60
N LYS A 2 13.17 -38.44 -5.79
CA LYS A 2 12.41 -38.09 -7.02
C LYS A 2 11.33 -39.10 -7.46
N GLU A 3 11.43 -40.35 -7.02
CA GLU A 3 10.45 -41.40 -7.36
C GLU A 3 9.54 -41.84 -6.20
N GLN A 4 9.70 -41.26 -5.02
CA GLN A 4 8.92 -41.67 -3.84
C GLN A 4 7.59 -40.95 -3.79
N THR A 5 6.52 -41.74 -3.66
CA THR A 5 5.14 -41.24 -3.49
C THR A 5 4.88 -40.72 -2.07
N TYR A 6 5.64 -41.23 -1.10
CA TYR A 6 5.54 -40.91 0.34
C TYR A 6 6.93 -40.75 0.95
N ILE A 7 7.09 -39.82 1.90
CA ILE A 7 8.38 -39.55 2.56
C ILE A 7 8.59 -40.50 3.75
N TRP A 8 7.58 -40.63 4.59
CA TRP A 8 7.61 -41.51 5.76
C TRP A 8 6.95 -42.85 5.40
N LYS A 9 7.79 -43.89 5.23
CA LYS A 9 7.35 -45.29 5.16
C LYS A 9 7.56 -45.92 6.53
N SER A 10 6.53 -46.60 7.06
CA SER A 10 6.48 -47.21 8.41
C SER A 10 7.62 -48.20 8.73
N HIS A 11 8.40 -48.63 7.74
CA HIS A 11 9.38 -49.72 7.86
C HIS A 11 10.86 -49.30 7.70
N ASN A 12 11.20 -48.01 7.74
CA ASN A 12 12.60 -47.58 7.59
C ASN A 12 13.22 -47.11 8.92
N GLU A 13 14.43 -47.61 9.21
CA GLU A 13 15.35 -47.14 10.27
C GLU A 13 15.59 -45.61 10.21
N LEU A 14 15.34 -44.97 9.06
CA LEU A 14 15.35 -43.52 8.87
C LEU A 14 14.38 -42.75 9.79
N LEU A 15 13.30 -43.36 10.28
CA LEU A 15 12.32 -42.68 11.15
C LEU A 15 12.93 -42.22 12.49
N GLN A 16 13.91 -42.95 13.05
CA GLN A 16 14.59 -42.54 14.28
C GLN A 16 15.55 -41.35 14.06
N ASP A 17 16.20 -41.26 12.91
CA ASP A 17 17.12 -40.15 12.58
C ASP A 17 16.36 -38.82 12.37
N ILE A 18 15.14 -38.88 11.85
CA ILE A 18 14.29 -37.71 11.57
C ILE A 18 13.70 -37.10 12.86
N CYS A 19 13.64 -37.84 13.97
CA CYS A 19 13.16 -37.32 15.27
C CYS A 19 14.00 -36.13 15.80
N SER A 20 15.26 -36.01 15.35
CA SER A 20 16.15 -34.89 15.68
C SER A 20 15.99 -33.68 14.75
N LEU A 21 15.33 -33.86 13.60
CA LEU A 21 15.27 -32.87 12.54
C LEU A 21 14.40 -31.67 12.95
N ARG A 22 14.98 -30.47 12.90
CA ARG A 22 14.26 -29.22 13.17
C ARG A 22 13.73 -28.54 11.91
N ARG A 23 14.37 -28.78 10.77
CA ARG A 23 14.07 -28.11 9.51
C ARG A 23 14.00 -29.15 8.39
N LEU A 24 12.85 -29.22 7.73
CA LEU A 24 12.63 -30.11 6.59
C LEU A 24 12.28 -29.26 5.39
N THR A 25 13.05 -29.41 4.31
CA THR A 25 12.78 -28.78 3.02
C THR A 25 12.72 -29.85 1.96
N ILE A 26 11.61 -29.90 1.24
CA ILE A 26 11.38 -30.84 0.16
C ILE A 26 11.15 -30.02 -1.10
N THR A 27 11.97 -30.26 -2.12
CA THR A 27 11.96 -29.48 -3.36
C THR A 27 11.93 -30.40 -4.57
N SER A 28 11.12 -30.05 -5.57
CA SER A 28 11.04 -30.72 -6.87
C SER A 28 10.80 -32.23 -6.77
N CYS A 29 9.77 -32.60 -5.98
CA CYS A 29 9.32 -33.97 -5.80
C CYS A 29 7.95 -34.19 -6.49
N PRO A 30 7.90 -34.40 -7.81
CA PRO A 30 6.65 -34.39 -8.57
C PRO A 30 5.77 -35.63 -8.30
N LYS A 31 6.35 -36.76 -7.87
CA LYS A 31 5.57 -37.96 -7.51
C LYS A 31 5.06 -37.94 -6.07
N LEU A 32 5.46 -36.96 -5.25
CA LEU A 32 5.09 -36.90 -3.84
C LEU A 32 3.59 -36.60 -3.71
N GLN A 33 2.81 -37.57 -3.25
CA GLN A 33 1.37 -37.41 -3.07
C GLN A 33 0.99 -37.04 -1.64
N SER A 34 1.76 -37.50 -0.65
CA SER A 34 1.57 -37.21 0.77
C SER A 34 2.89 -37.39 1.52
N LEU A 35 3.05 -36.72 2.67
CA LEU A 35 4.24 -36.89 3.51
C LEU A 35 4.26 -38.28 4.19
N VAL A 36 3.10 -38.81 4.60
CA VAL A 36 2.92 -40.13 5.23
C VAL A 36 2.09 -41.03 4.31
N ALA A 37 2.41 -42.32 4.24
CA ALA A 37 1.51 -43.31 3.66
C ALA A 37 0.24 -43.44 4.54
N GLU A 38 -0.95 -43.16 3.99
CA GLU A 38 -2.21 -43.39 4.72
C GLU A 38 -2.35 -44.89 5.02
N GLU A 39 -2.22 -45.30 6.28
CA GLU A 39 -2.50 -46.65 6.74
C GLU A 39 -3.53 -46.63 7.88
N GLU A 40 -4.19 -47.79 8.07
CA GLU A 40 -5.35 -48.04 8.92
C GLU A 40 -5.25 -47.45 10.35
N LYS A 41 -6.42 -47.12 10.91
CA LYS A 41 -6.67 -46.38 12.17
C LYS A 41 -5.78 -46.76 13.38
N ASP A 42 -5.21 -47.96 13.41
CA ASP A 42 -4.45 -48.47 14.54
C ASP A 42 -2.96 -48.08 14.53
N GLN A 43 -2.37 -47.67 13.39
CA GLN A 43 -0.96 -47.21 13.32
C GLN A 43 -0.80 -45.70 13.40
N GLN A 44 -1.90 -44.95 13.30
CA GLN A 44 -1.93 -43.49 13.51
C GLN A 44 -1.47 -43.11 14.93
N GLN A 45 -1.64 -43.99 15.92
CA GLN A 45 -1.11 -43.79 17.27
C GLN A 45 0.43 -43.86 17.33
N GLN A 46 1.10 -44.67 16.51
CA GLN A 46 2.57 -44.78 16.52
C GLN A 46 3.27 -43.60 15.85
N LEU A 47 2.70 -43.01 14.80
CA LEU A 47 3.22 -41.76 14.22
C LEU A 47 2.94 -40.55 15.13
N CYS A 48 1.82 -40.55 15.85
CA CYS A 48 1.52 -39.56 16.89
C CYS A 48 2.50 -39.59 18.09
N GLU A 49 3.17 -40.72 18.34
CA GLU A 49 4.21 -40.85 19.38
C GLU A 49 5.60 -40.38 18.91
N LEU A 50 5.81 -40.17 17.61
CA LEU A 50 7.05 -39.58 17.11
C LEU A 50 7.05 -38.10 17.45
N SER A 51 7.67 -37.79 18.59
CA SER A 51 8.02 -36.43 19.05
C SER A 51 9.00 -35.74 18.09
N CYS A 52 8.56 -35.47 16.86
CA CYS A 52 9.33 -34.73 15.89
C CYS A 52 9.56 -33.31 16.42
N ARG A 53 10.83 -32.96 16.62
CA ARG A 53 11.29 -31.59 16.96
C ARG A 53 11.22 -30.64 15.76
N LEU A 54 10.42 -30.97 14.75
CA LEU A 54 10.35 -30.20 13.53
C LEU A 54 9.74 -28.84 13.82
N GLU A 55 10.51 -27.78 13.62
CA GLU A 55 10.11 -26.39 13.82
C GLU A 55 9.76 -25.73 12.48
N TYR A 56 10.29 -26.23 11.36
CA TYR A 56 10.11 -25.65 10.03
C TYR A 56 9.86 -26.72 8.97
N LEU A 57 8.83 -26.51 8.14
CA LEU A 57 8.51 -27.34 6.99
C LEU A 57 8.35 -26.47 5.73
N ARG A 58 9.19 -26.71 4.72
CA ARG A 58 9.03 -26.11 3.38
C ARG A 58 8.78 -27.20 2.33
N LEU A 59 7.72 -27.03 1.55
CA LEU A 59 7.40 -27.83 0.38
C LEU A 59 7.47 -26.95 -0.86
N SER A 60 8.27 -27.32 -1.85
CA SER A 60 8.45 -26.52 -3.05
C SER A 60 8.41 -27.36 -4.31
N TYR A 61 7.62 -26.97 -5.32
CA TYR A 61 7.52 -27.69 -6.60
C TYR A 61 7.13 -29.17 -6.43
N CYS A 62 6.18 -29.46 -5.55
CA CYS A 62 5.64 -30.80 -5.33
C CYS A 62 4.31 -30.97 -6.08
N GLU A 63 4.39 -31.14 -7.40
CA GLU A 63 3.21 -31.19 -8.29
C GLU A 63 2.27 -32.37 -8.03
N GLY A 64 2.73 -33.45 -7.41
CA GLY A 64 1.88 -34.59 -7.05
C GLY A 64 1.10 -34.41 -5.75
N LEU A 65 1.38 -33.36 -4.97
CA LEU A 65 0.86 -33.22 -3.62
C LEU A 65 -0.57 -32.70 -3.68
N VAL A 66 -1.54 -33.61 -3.51
CA VAL A 66 -2.97 -33.27 -3.57
C VAL A 66 -3.51 -32.80 -2.22
N LYS A 67 -3.02 -33.40 -1.12
CA LYS A 67 -3.44 -33.10 0.25
C LYS A 67 -2.25 -33.25 1.21
N LEU A 68 -2.26 -32.47 2.28
CA LEU A 68 -1.36 -32.71 3.41
C LEU A 68 -1.97 -33.76 4.36
N PRO A 69 -1.18 -34.72 4.87
CA PRO A 69 -1.69 -35.73 5.79
C PRO A 69 -2.04 -35.11 7.14
N GLN A 70 -3.08 -35.63 7.81
CA GLN A 70 -3.52 -35.16 9.13
C GLN A 70 -2.37 -35.13 10.16
N SER A 71 -1.48 -36.12 10.11
CA SER A 71 -0.32 -36.25 11.00
C SER A 71 0.73 -35.14 10.83
N SER A 72 0.79 -34.47 9.67
CA SER A 72 1.71 -33.33 9.46
C SER A 72 1.34 -32.11 10.30
N LEU A 73 0.06 -31.98 10.68
CA LEU A 73 -0.43 -30.94 11.60
C LEU A 73 -0.44 -31.42 13.07
N SER A 74 -0.09 -32.68 13.35
CA SER A 74 0.13 -33.19 14.72
C SER A 74 1.53 -32.86 15.27
N LEU A 75 2.37 -32.17 14.48
CA LEU A 75 3.72 -31.76 14.85
C LEU A 75 3.71 -30.63 15.88
N SER A 76 3.64 -30.97 17.17
CA SER A 76 3.54 -30.03 18.30
C SER A 76 4.69 -29.02 18.44
N SER A 77 5.80 -29.20 17.73
CA SER A 77 6.94 -28.27 17.73
C SER A 77 6.98 -27.31 16.54
N LEU A 78 6.09 -27.50 15.54
CA LEU A 78 6.12 -26.77 14.29
C LEU A 78 5.78 -25.29 14.51
N ARG A 79 6.61 -24.40 13.95
CA ARG A 79 6.51 -22.94 14.08
C ARG A 79 6.19 -22.27 12.76
N GLU A 80 6.58 -22.89 11.65
CA GLU A 80 6.48 -22.31 10.32
C GLU A 80 6.24 -23.38 9.26
N ILE A 81 5.28 -23.11 8.38
CA ILE A 81 4.99 -23.91 7.19
C ILE A 81 5.06 -23.00 5.98
N GLU A 82 5.78 -23.45 4.96
CA GLU A 82 5.83 -22.80 3.66
C GLU A 82 5.50 -23.79 2.54
N ILE A 83 4.61 -23.41 1.65
CA ILE A 83 4.20 -24.21 0.50
C ILE A 83 4.32 -23.35 -0.75
N TYR A 84 5.20 -23.75 -1.65
CA TYR A 84 5.58 -22.96 -2.82
C TYR A 84 5.39 -23.77 -4.11
N LYS A 85 4.59 -23.27 -5.04
CA LYS A 85 4.34 -23.89 -6.36
C LYS A 85 3.97 -25.38 -6.27
N CYS A 86 3.11 -25.73 -5.31
CA CYS A 86 2.49 -27.06 -5.20
C CYS A 86 1.11 -27.02 -5.86
N SER A 87 1.10 -26.95 -7.20
CA SER A 87 -0.08 -26.60 -8.00
C SER A 87 -1.27 -27.56 -7.87
N SER A 88 -1.04 -28.83 -7.50
CA SER A 88 -2.13 -29.81 -7.31
C SER A 88 -2.73 -29.83 -5.90
N LEU A 89 -2.23 -29.00 -4.96
CA LEU A 89 -2.74 -28.98 -3.59
C LEU A 89 -4.15 -28.41 -3.56
N VAL A 90 -5.14 -29.27 -3.32
CA VAL A 90 -6.56 -28.88 -3.39
C VAL A 90 -7.06 -28.33 -2.05
N SER A 91 -6.61 -28.94 -0.95
CA SER A 91 -7.06 -28.57 0.40
C SER A 91 -6.04 -29.00 1.46
N PHE A 92 -6.07 -28.29 2.58
CA PHE A 92 -5.45 -28.73 3.83
C PHE A 92 -6.38 -29.70 4.56
N PRO A 93 -5.85 -30.54 5.48
CA PRO A 93 -6.68 -31.42 6.28
C PRO A 93 -7.49 -30.63 7.32
N GLU A 94 -8.70 -31.09 7.61
CA GLU A 94 -9.66 -30.48 8.54
C GLU A 94 -9.27 -30.77 10.01
N VAL A 95 -8.13 -30.22 10.43
CA VAL A 95 -7.52 -30.44 11.74
C VAL A 95 -7.04 -29.11 12.31
N ALA A 96 -7.12 -28.98 13.64
CA ALA A 96 -6.55 -27.87 14.40
C ALA A 96 -5.06 -27.66 14.07
N LEU A 97 -4.61 -26.40 14.11
CA LEU A 97 -3.22 -26.06 13.88
C LEU A 97 -2.36 -26.43 15.11
N PRO A 98 -1.08 -26.79 14.93
CA PRO A 98 -0.16 -26.96 16.05
C PRO A 98 -0.08 -25.70 16.93
N SER A 99 -0.07 -25.86 18.24
CA SER A 99 -0.10 -24.76 19.23
C SER A 99 1.15 -23.87 19.28
N LYS A 100 2.20 -24.20 18.51
CA LYS A 100 3.40 -23.37 18.34
C LYS A 100 3.53 -22.78 16.94
N LEU A 101 2.63 -23.13 16.01
CA LEU A 101 2.68 -22.69 14.63
C LEU A 101 2.30 -21.21 14.57
N LYS A 102 3.21 -20.38 14.05
CA LYS A 102 3.06 -18.92 14.01
C LYS A 102 2.93 -18.39 12.59
N ILE A 103 3.54 -19.04 11.61
CA ILE A 103 3.64 -18.54 10.23
C ILE A 103 3.20 -19.64 9.27
N ILE A 104 2.32 -19.28 8.34
CA ILE A 104 1.96 -20.09 7.18
C ILE A 104 2.13 -19.22 5.94
N GLU A 105 2.94 -19.68 4.98
CA GLU A 105 3.09 -19.06 3.67
C GLU A 105 2.66 -20.03 2.57
N ILE A 106 1.80 -19.58 1.67
CA ILE A 106 1.26 -20.36 0.56
C ILE A 106 1.43 -19.54 -0.71
N GLU A 107 2.27 -20.00 -1.62
CA GLU A 107 2.51 -19.34 -2.90
C GLU A 107 2.28 -20.31 -4.07
N GLY A 108 1.54 -19.87 -5.09
CA GLY A 108 1.42 -20.62 -6.35
C GLY A 108 0.71 -21.97 -6.21
N CYS A 109 -0.22 -22.10 -5.25
CA CYS A 109 -1.04 -23.30 -5.05
C CYS A 109 -2.35 -23.17 -5.85
N ASP A 110 -2.25 -23.34 -7.16
CA ASP A 110 -3.32 -23.04 -8.12
C ASP A 110 -4.60 -23.86 -7.97
N ALA A 111 -4.58 -25.03 -7.29
CA ALA A 111 -5.77 -25.85 -7.04
C ALA A 111 -6.43 -25.61 -5.68
N LEU A 112 -5.85 -24.76 -4.82
CA LEU A 112 -6.35 -24.50 -3.47
C LEU A 112 -7.66 -23.72 -3.53
N LYS A 113 -8.74 -24.32 -3.02
CA LYS A 113 -10.09 -23.73 -3.10
C LYS A 113 -10.49 -22.91 -1.88
N SER A 114 -10.08 -23.35 -0.69
CA SER A 114 -10.40 -22.74 0.60
C SER A 114 -9.41 -23.20 1.67
N LEU A 115 -9.39 -22.51 2.82
CA LEU A 115 -8.68 -22.96 4.01
C LEU A 115 -9.63 -23.75 4.94
N PRO A 116 -9.11 -24.68 5.77
CA PRO A 116 -9.91 -25.48 6.70
C PRO A 116 -10.61 -24.64 7.76
N GLU A 117 -11.88 -24.93 8.05
CA GLU A 117 -12.65 -24.28 9.12
C GLU A 117 -12.03 -24.53 10.50
N ALA A 118 -11.37 -25.67 10.68
CA ALA A 118 -10.66 -26.04 11.88
C ALA A 118 -9.60 -25.00 12.29
N TRP A 119 -8.99 -24.29 11.32
CA TRP A 119 -8.02 -23.23 11.62
C TRP A 119 -8.66 -22.00 12.26
N MET A 120 -9.97 -21.81 12.04
CA MET A 120 -10.74 -20.63 12.43
C MET A 120 -11.44 -20.83 13.76
N CYS A 121 -11.85 -22.07 14.06
CA CYS A 121 -12.55 -22.43 15.28
C CYS A 121 -11.62 -22.77 16.46
N ASP A 122 -10.34 -23.06 16.18
CA ASP A 122 -9.38 -23.48 17.20
C ASP A 122 -9.00 -22.32 18.14
N THR A 123 -9.39 -22.43 19.41
CA THR A 123 -9.02 -21.49 20.48
C THR A 123 -7.54 -21.59 20.86
N ASN A 124 -6.85 -22.67 20.50
CA ASN A 124 -5.45 -22.92 20.85
C ASN A 124 -4.48 -22.57 19.72
N SER A 125 -4.98 -22.01 18.61
CA SER A 125 -4.15 -21.57 17.51
C SER A 125 -3.20 -20.45 17.97
N SER A 126 -1.93 -20.59 17.61
CA SER A 126 -0.89 -19.56 17.80
C SER A 126 -0.52 -18.87 16.49
N LEU A 127 -1.31 -19.05 15.42
CA LEU A 127 -1.00 -18.51 14.10
C LEU A 127 -1.01 -16.99 14.14
N GLU A 128 0.13 -16.35 13.90
CA GLU A 128 0.29 -14.89 13.94
C GLU A 128 0.32 -14.28 12.54
N THR A 129 0.83 -15.00 11.54
CA THR A 129 1.00 -14.52 10.16
C THR A 129 0.52 -15.55 9.15
N LEU A 130 -0.30 -15.10 8.21
CA LEU A 130 -0.77 -15.88 7.07
C LEU A 130 -0.48 -15.08 5.80
N TYR A 131 0.31 -15.67 4.91
CA TYR A 131 0.68 -15.10 3.62
C TYR A 131 0.17 -16.01 2.51
N ILE A 132 -0.59 -15.45 1.58
CA ILE A 132 -1.17 -16.18 0.45
C ILE A 132 -0.89 -15.40 -0.83
N GLU A 133 -0.19 -16.02 -1.76
CA GLU A 133 0.18 -15.39 -3.02
C GLU A 133 -0.08 -16.33 -4.20
N HIS A 134 -0.53 -15.79 -5.34
CA HIS A 134 -0.70 -16.55 -6.58
C HIS A 134 -1.58 -17.81 -6.42
N CYS A 135 -2.61 -17.78 -5.57
CA CYS A 135 -3.55 -18.90 -5.38
C CYS A 135 -4.80 -18.70 -6.23
N ARG A 136 -4.74 -19.11 -7.50
CA ARG A 136 -5.74 -18.71 -8.50
C ARG A 136 -7.15 -19.24 -8.29
N THR A 137 -7.36 -20.42 -7.72
CA THR A 137 -8.72 -20.96 -7.50
C THR A 137 -9.36 -20.55 -6.18
N LEU A 138 -8.61 -19.88 -5.30
CA LEU A 138 -9.07 -19.52 -3.96
C LEU A 138 -10.18 -18.47 -4.07
N THR A 139 -11.40 -18.82 -3.69
CA THR A 139 -12.56 -17.92 -3.81
C THR A 139 -12.85 -17.13 -2.55
N TYR A 140 -12.53 -17.70 -1.39
CA TYR A 140 -12.63 -17.09 -0.05
C TYR A 140 -11.62 -17.76 0.88
N LEU A 141 -11.26 -17.10 1.99
CA LEU A 141 -10.36 -17.71 2.99
C LEU A 141 -11.12 -18.55 3.99
N ALA A 142 -12.19 -17.99 4.53
CA ALA A 142 -12.90 -18.53 5.67
C ALA A 142 -14.41 -18.54 5.45
N GLY A 143 -15.10 -19.51 6.05
CA GLY A 143 -16.56 -19.42 6.16
C GLY A 143 -16.91 -18.26 7.10
N VAL A 144 -16.75 -18.49 8.40
CA VAL A 144 -17.30 -17.56 9.40
C VAL A 144 -16.31 -16.46 9.82
N GLN A 145 -15.07 -16.81 10.16
CA GLN A 145 -14.12 -15.87 10.77
C GLN A 145 -12.67 -16.23 10.45
N LEU A 146 -11.77 -15.26 10.53
CA LEU A 146 -10.33 -15.50 10.49
C LEU A 146 -9.82 -16.08 11.83
N PRO A 147 -8.66 -16.75 11.86
CA PRO A 147 -8.05 -17.25 13.10
C PRO A 147 -7.86 -16.12 14.13
N ARG A 148 -8.22 -16.36 15.40
CA ARG A 148 -8.24 -15.32 16.45
C ARG A 148 -6.86 -14.74 16.78
N SER A 149 -5.83 -15.59 16.71
CA SER A 149 -4.44 -15.22 17.00
C SER A 149 -3.77 -14.42 15.89
N LEU A 150 -4.40 -14.36 14.70
CA LEU A 150 -3.80 -13.79 13.51
C LEU A 150 -3.59 -12.29 13.67
N LYS A 151 -2.34 -11.84 13.49
CA LYS A 151 -1.93 -10.44 13.57
C LYS A 151 -1.67 -9.83 12.19
N ARG A 152 -1.25 -10.65 11.22
CA ARG A 152 -0.97 -10.22 9.85
C ARG A 152 -1.59 -11.17 8.84
N LEU A 153 -2.29 -10.58 7.87
CA LEU A 153 -2.85 -11.29 6.72
C LEU A 153 -2.44 -10.55 5.44
N ASP A 154 -1.72 -11.25 4.58
CA ASP A 154 -1.30 -10.73 3.28
C ASP A 154 -1.86 -11.65 2.17
N ILE A 155 -2.54 -11.06 1.19
CA ILE A 155 -3.14 -11.76 0.06
C ILE A 155 -2.75 -11.04 -1.23
N LEU A 156 -1.93 -11.68 -2.05
CA LEU A 156 -1.32 -11.06 -3.23
C LEU A 156 -1.64 -11.87 -4.49
N SER A 157 -2.01 -11.20 -5.57
CA SER A 157 -2.17 -11.84 -6.88
C SER A 157 -3.09 -13.08 -6.88
N CYS A 158 -4.21 -13.04 -6.15
CA CYS A 158 -5.19 -14.14 -6.07
C CYS A 158 -6.41 -13.85 -6.96
N ASP A 159 -6.43 -14.44 -8.16
CA ASP A 159 -7.32 -14.03 -9.25
C ASP A 159 -8.83 -14.20 -8.97
N ASN A 160 -9.24 -15.25 -8.24
CA ASN A 160 -10.65 -15.59 -8.03
C ASN A 160 -11.18 -15.26 -6.63
N ILE A 161 -10.37 -14.66 -5.75
CA ILE A 161 -10.84 -14.31 -4.40
C ILE A 161 -11.89 -13.20 -4.52
N ARG A 162 -13.09 -13.45 -3.99
CA ARG A 162 -14.21 -12.48 -4.06
C ARG A 162 -14.39 -11.74 -2.75
N THR A 163 -14.13 -12.42 -1.64
CA THR A 163 -14.23 -11.92 -0.26
C THR A 163 -13.32 -12.74 0.65
N LEU A 164 -12.95 -12.22 1.82
CA LEU A 164 -12.17 -13.00 2.79
C LEU A 164 -13.04 -14.00 3.57
N THR A 165 -14.31 -13.68 3.79
CA THR A 165 -15.23 -14.50 4.59
C THR A 165 -16.59 -14.64 3.91
N VAL A 166 -17.18 -15.84 3.93
CA VAL A 166 -18.52 -16.15 3.40
C VAL A 166 -19.42 -16.80 4.45
N GLU A 167 -20.60 -16.22 4.74
CA GLU A 167 -21.61 -16.96 5.48
C GLU A 167 -22.17 -18.08 4.59
N GLU A 168 -21.67 -19.32 4.78
CA GLU A 168 -22.46 -20.48 4.36
C GLU A 168 -23.71 -20.54 5.23
N GLY A 169 -24.89 -20.51 4.59
CA GLY A 169 -26.16 -20.79 5.24
C GLY A 169 -26.17 -22.20 5.79
N ILE A 170 -25.74 -22.39 7.04
CA ILE A 170 -25.87 -23.65 7.77
C ILE A 170 -27.34 -23.80 8.17
N GLN A 171 -28.16 -24.25 7.23
CA GLN A 171 -29.40 -24.98 7.55
C GLN A 171 -29.04 -26.44 7.83
N SER A 172 -28.48 -26.70 9.01
CA SER A 172 -28.42 -28.06 9.56
C SER A 172 -28.42 -28.00 11.08
N SER A 173 -29.64 -27.85 11.59
CA SER A 173 -30.18 -28.68 12.69
C SER A 173 -29.20 -29.02 13.81
N SER A 174 -29.02 -28.09 14.74
CA SER A 174 -28.88 -28.36 16.17
C SER A 174 -29.19 -27.08 16.93
N SER A 175 -30.36 -27.08 17.56
CA SER A 175 -30.83 -26.09 18.52
C SER A 175 -29.76 -25.73 19.56
N SER A 176 -29.27 -24.50 19.49
CA SER A 176 -29.07 -23.65 20.66
C SER A 176 -28.72 -22.24 20.19
N SER A 177 -29.63 -21.32 20.49
CA SER A 177 -29.40 -19.89 20.61
C SER A 177 -28.11 -19.63 21.39
N SER A 178 -27.00 -19.54 20.68
CA SER A 178 -25.75 -19.06 21.21
C SER A 178 -25.43 -17.85 20.38
N ASN A 179 -25.56 -16.68 20.99
CA ASN A 179 -24.92 -15.45 20.55
C ASN A 179 -23.51 -15.80 20.04
N ARG A 180 -23.34 -15.97 18.72
CA ARG A 180 -22.02 -16.07 18.10
C ARG A 180 -21.48 -14.66 18.10
N ARG A 181 -20.99 -14.25 19.28
CA ARG A 181 -20.23 -13.02 19.46
C ARG A 181 -19.12 -13.06 18.44
N TYR A 182 -19.04 -12.05 17.57
CA TYR A 182 -17.82 -11.75 16.84
C TYR A 182 -16.70 -11.62 17.88
N THR A 183 -15.89 -12.66 18.03
CA THR A 183 -14.82 -12.66 19.01
C THR A 183 -13.67 -11.86 18.43
N SER A 184 -13.33 -10.74 19.08
CA SER A 184 -12.26 -9.79 18.74
C SER A 184 -11.05 -10.48 18.08
N SER A 185 -10.91 -10.27 16.76
CA SER A 185 -9.68 -10.62 16.04
C SER A 185 -8.51 -9.77 16.57
N LEU A 186 -7.31 -10.33 16.54
CA LEU A 186 -6.05 -9.61 16.85
C LEU A 186 -5.36 -9.06 15.60
N LEU A 187 -6.05 -9.01 14.46
CA LEU A 187 -5.46 -8.62 13.19
C LEU A 187 -5.02 -7.15 13.23
N GLU A 188 -3.71 -6.93 13.17
CA GLU A 188 -3.09 -5.59 13.20
C GLU A 188 -2.76 -5.09 11.78
N LYS A 189 -2.42 -5.99 10.84
CA LYS A 189 -2.11 -5.65 9.46
C LYS A 189 -2.89 -6.52 8.47
N LEU A 190 -3.53 -5.85 7.51
CA LEU A 190 -4.19 -6.47 6.36
C LEU A 190 -3.64 -5.86 5.07
N GLU A 191 -3.12 -6.71 4.19
CA GLU A 191 -2.63 -6.32 2.88
C GLU A 191 -3.28 -7.17 1.80
N ILE A 192 -3.94 -6.53 0.83
CA ILE A 192 -4.54 -7.18 -0.32
C ILE A 192 -4.03 -6.49 -1.59
N ARG A 193 -3.43 -7.24 -2.51
CA ARG A 193 -2.84 -6.69 -3.74
C ARG A 193 -3.19 -7.54 -4.95
N ASP A 194 -3.43 -6.91 -6.09
CA ASP A 194 -3.60 -7.59 -7.38
C ASP A 194 -4.68 -8.69 -7.33
N CYS A 195 -5.82 -8.41 -6.67
CA CYS A 195 -6.93 -9.36 -6.53
C CYS A 195 -8.12 -8.93 -7.40
N PRO A 196 -8.13 -9.27 -8.71
CA PRO A 196 -9.07 -8.71 -9.69
C PRO A 196 -10.53 -9.15 -9.53
N SER A 197 -10.80 -10.21 -8.76
CA SER A 197 -12.18 -10.66 -8.48
C SER A 197 -12.74 -10.17 -7.15
N LEU A 198 -11.96 -9.44 -6.35
CA LEU A 198 -12.37 -9.01 -5.02
C LEU A 198 -13.47 -7.95 -5.15
N THR A 199 -14.66 -8.22 -4.60
CA THR A 199 -15.80 -7.29 -4.63
C THR A 199 -15.98 -6.55 -3.31
N CYS A 200 -15.62 -7.20 -2.20
CA CYS A 200 -15.62 -6.65 -0.85
C CYS A 200 -14.58 -7.37 0.01
N ILE A 201 -14.04 -6.72 1.05
CA ILE A 201 -13.08 -7.35 1.96
C ILE A 201 -13.80 -8.37 2.86
N PHE A 202 -14.83 -7.92 3.57
CA PHE A 202 -15.72 -8.76 4.38
C PHE A 202 -17.14 -8.65 3.81
N SER A 203 -17.79 -9.78 3.56
CA SER A 203 -19.16 -9.78 2.99
C SER A 203 -20.16 -9.16 3.96
N GLN A 204 -21.06 -8.33 3.42
CA GLN A 204 -22.21 -7.78 4.14
C GLN A 204 -23.29 -8.85 4.30
N ASN A 205 -23.84 -9.00 5.50
CA ASN A 205 -25.06 -9.80 5.67
C ASN A 205 -26.22 -9.02 5.04
N GLU A 206 -27.00 -9.67 4.18
CA GLU A 206 -28.39 -9.26 4.00
C GLU A 206 -29.16 -9.58 5.28
N LEU A 207 -29.31 -8.60 6.18
CA LEU A 207 -30.25 -8.68 7.30
C LEU A 207 -31.33 -7.60 7.16
N PRO A 208 -32.59 -7.90 7.53
CA PRO A 208 -33.72 -7.00 7.32
C PRO A 208 -33.58 -5.72 8.17
N ALA A 209 -34.08 -4.62 7.61
CA ALA A 209 -33.96 -3.22 8.08
C ALA A 209 -34.54 -2.90 9.49
N THR A 210 -34.71 -3.86 10.38
CA THR A 210 -35.39 -3.70 11.68
C THR A 210 -34.47 -3.79 12.91
N LEU A 211 -33.15 -3.89 12.75
CA LEU A 211 -32.20 -3.99 13.86
C LEU A 211 -31.07 -2.96 13.72
N GLU A 212 -31.24 -1.77 14.29
CA GLU A 212 -30.32 -0.63 14.29
C GLU A 212 -29.01 -0.84 15.09
N SER A 213 -28.56 -2.07 15.36
CA SER A 213 -27.38 -2.30 16.22
C SER A 213 -26.59 -3.59 15.94
N LEU A 214 -26.40 -3.97 14.68
CA LEU A 214 -25.60 -5.16 14.32
C LEU A 214 -24.35 -4.74 13.52
N GLU A 215 -23.19 -4.94 14.16
CA GLU A 215 -21.84 -4.74 13.62
C GLU A 215 -21.53 -5.80 12.55
N VAL A 216 -21.97 -5.56 11.31
CA VAL A 216 -21.80 -6.50 10.21
C VAL A 216 -21.10 -5.77 9.05
N GLY A 217 -20.01 -6.35 8.55
CA GLY A 217 -19.25 -5.79 7.42
C GLY A 217 -18.15 -4.78 7.80
N ASN A 218 -17.79 -4.67 9.09
CA ASN A 218 -16.71 -3.79 9.56
C ASN A 218 -15.36 -4.51 9.62
N LEU A 219 -14.27 -3.75 9.49
CA LEU A 219 -12.91 -4.25 9.67
C LEU A 219 -12.65 -4.63 11.15
N PRO A 220 -11.67 -5.51 11.45
CA PRO A 220 -11.28 -5.82 12.82
C PRO A 220 -10.88 -4.58 13.64
N PRO A 221 -11.36 -4.41 14.89
CA PRO A 221 -11.11 -3.20 15.68
C PRO A 221 -9.64 -3.02 16.12
N SER A 222 -8.87 -4.11 16.10
CA SER A 222 -7.42 -4.16 16.38
C SER A 222 -6.55 -3.75 15.18
N LEU A 223 -7.15 -3.57 14.00
CA LEU A 223 -6.43 -3.26 12.77
C LEU A 223 -5.74 -1.91 12.89
N LYS A 224 -4.42 -1.90 12.63
CA LYS A 224 -3.56 -0.71 12.61
C LYS A 224 -3.23 -0.28 11.19
N SER A 225 -3.07 -1.23 10.28
CA SER A 225 -2.69 -0.93 8.89
C SER A 225 -3.53 -1.70 7.88
N LEU A 226 -4.13 -0.97 6.95
CA LEU A 226 -4.89 -1.49 5.83
C LEU A 226 -4.24 -1.07 4.51
N PHE A 227 -3.86 -2.04 3.69
CA PHE A 227 -3.33 -1.83 2.35
C PHE A 227 -4.18 -2.60 1.34
N VAL A 228 -4.73 -1.90 0.35
CA VAL A 228 -5.58 -2.50 -0.70
C VAL A 228 -5.19 -1.93 -2.06
N TRP A 229 -4.62 -2.76 -2.92
CA TRP A 229 -3.96 -2.33 -4.14
C TRP A 229 -4.42 -3.15 -5.34
N TYR A 230 -4.67 -2.48 -6.47
CA TYR A 230 -4.99 -3.10 -7.75
C TYR A 230 -6.11 -4.16 -7.65
N CYS A 231 -7.22 -3.77 -7.02
CA CYS A 231 -8.43 -4.59 -6.86
C CYS A 231 -9.58 -3.94 -7.66
N PRO A 232 -9.60 -4.05 -9.00
CA PRO A 232 -10.49 -3.27 -9.87
C PRO A 232 -11.99 -3.50 -9.64
N LYS A 233 -12.40 -4.68 -9.15
CA LYS A 233 -13.81 -4.99 -8.86
C LYS A 233 -14.27 -4.60 -7.46
N LEU A 234 -13.40 -4.06 -6.62
CA LEU A 234 -13.71 -3.77 -5.24
C LEU A 234 -14.70 -2.61 -5.15
N GLU A 235 -15.91 -2.87 -4.67
CA GLU A 235 -16.97 -1.86 -4.58
C GLU A 235 -16.97 -1.14 -3.23
N SER A 236 -16.54 -1.82 -2.16
CA SER A 236 -16.48 -1.29 -0.80
C SER A 236 -15.45 -2.02 0.06
N ILE A 237 -14.78 -1.27 0.95
CA ILE A 237 -13.86 -1.84 1.95
C ILE A 237 -14.54 -2.21 3.27
N ALA A 238 -15.56 -1.43 3.67
CA ALA A 238 -16.38 -1.59 4.86
C ALA A 238 -17.57 -0.61 4.77
N GLU A 239 -18.61 -0.81 5.58
CA GLU A 239 -19.71 0.17 5.69
C GLU A 239 -19.34 1.31 6.65
N ARG A 240 -18.79 0.96 7.82
CA ARG A 240 -18.44 1.90 8.90
C ARG A 240 -17.09 1.54 9.51
N LEU A 241 -16.35 2.55 9.96
CA LEU A 241 -15.09 2.40 10.68
C LEU A 241 -15.13 2.94 12.13
N ASP A 242 -16.33 3.19 12.67
CA ASP A 242 -16.49 3.82 14.00
C ASP A 242 -15.77 3.06 15.13
N ASN A 243 -15.65 1.73 15.00
CA ASN A 243 -15.02 0.87 16.00
C ASN A 243 -13.52 0.62 15.74
N ASN A 244 -12.97 1.07 14.62
CA ASN A 244 -11.58 0.82 14.21
C ASN A 244 -10.59 1.82 14.83
N THR A 245 -10.74 2.10 16.12
CA THR A 245 -9.97 3.12 16.86
C THR A 245 -8.47 2.89 16.87
N SER A 246 -7.98 1.69 16.50
CA SER A 246 -6.56 1.35 16.40
C SER A 246 -5.93 1.69 15.04
N LEU A 247 -6.71 2.06 14.01
CA LEU A 247 -6.18 2.30 12.66
C LEU A 247 -5.22 3.49 12.64
N GLU A 248 -4.02 3.25 12.13
CA GLU A 248 -2.93 4.22 11.98
C GLU A 248 -2.65 4.55 10.50
N THR A 249 -2.86 3.58 9.60
CA THR A 249 -2.56 3.71 8.16
C THR A 249 -3.65 3.09 7.29
N ILE A 250 -4.12 3.86 6.31
CA ILE A 250 -4.98 3.38 5.23
C ILE A 250 -4.30 3.71 3.89
N ASN A 251 -4.09 2.70 3.06
CA ASN A 251 -3.57 2.87 1.71
C ASN A 251 -4.44 2.10 0.72
N ILE A 252 -5.04 2.80 -0.24
CA ILE A 252 -5.91 2.24 -1.27
C ILE A 252 -5.39 2.74 -2.62
N SER A 253 -5.07 1.83 -3.54
CA SER A 253 -4.51 2.16 -4.85
C SER A 253 -5.15 1.33 -5.95
N GLY A 254 -5.42 1.90 -7.13
CA GLY A 254 -5.84 1.13 -8.30
C GLY A 254 -7.14 0.33 -8.08
N CYS A 255 -8.07 0.85 -7.29
CA CYS A 255 -9.36 0.20 -6.98
C CYS A 255 -10.47 0.87 -7.81
N GLU A 256 -10.54 0.54 -9.10
CA GLU A 256 -11.37 1.23 -10.08
C GLU A 256 -12.86 1.29 -9.71
N ASN A 257 -13.48 0.21 -9.23
CA ASN A 257 -14.91 0.20 -8.88
C ASN A 257 -15.24 0.80 -7.50
N LEU A 258 -14.26 1.26 -6.74
CA LEU A 258 -14.49 1.79 -5.39
C LEU A 258 -15.17 3.15 -5.49
N LYS A 259 -16.47 3.21 -5.15
CA LYS A 259 -17.28 4.43 -5.30
C LYS A 259 -17.26 5.34 -4.08
N ILE A 260 -17.20 4.74 -2.88
CA ILE A 260 -17.40 5.44 -1.61
C ILE A 260 -16.42 4.85 -0.58
N LEU A 261 -15.83 5.73 0.24
CA LEU A 261 -15.08 5.33 1.42
C LEU A 261 -16.01 5.11 2.63
N PRO A 262 -15.66 4.22 3.56
CA PRO A 262 -16.51 3.91 4.70
C PRO A 262 -16.78 5.15 5.56
N SER A 263 -17.98 5.20 6.12
CA SER A 263 -18.32 6.22 7.10
C SER A 263 -17.51 6.05 8.40
N GLY A 264 -17.41 7.11 9.21
CA GLY A 264 -16.69 7.04 10.49
C GLY A 264 -15.17 7.29 10.42
N LEU A 265 -14.60 7.66 9.25
CA LEU A 265 -13.17 8.01 9.13
C LEU A 265 -12.74 9.11 10.14
N HIS A 266 -13.62 10.07 10.41
CA HIS A 266 -13.39 11.15 11.38
C HIS A 266 -13.22 10.66 12.84
N ASN A 267 -13.70 9.46 13.17
CA ASN A 267 -13.60 8.87 14.51
C ASN A 267 -12.25 8.16 14.75
N LEU A 268 -11.40 8.02 13.72
CA LEU A 268 -10.13 7.32 13.78
C LEU A 268 -9.04 8.18 14.43
N GLY A 269 -9.08 8.29 15.77
CA GLY A 269 -8.19 9.15 16.55
C GLY A 269 -6.70 8.77 16.53
N GLN A 270 -6.35 7.57 16.05
CA GLN A 270 -4.96 7.12 15.89
C GLN A 270 -4.42 7.24 14.45
N LEU A 271 -5.27 7.64 13.50
CA LEU A 271 -4.92 7.63 12.09
C LEU A 271 -3.86 8.70 11.79
N GLN A 272 -2.75 8.26 11.22
CA GLN A 272 -1.58 9.06 10.91
C GLN A 272 -1.39 9.27 9.41
N GLU A 273 -1.79 8.27 8.61
CA GLU A 273 -1.56 8.27 7.16
C GLU A 273 -2.80 7.78 6.40
N ILE A 274 -3.21 8.56 5.40
CA ILE A 274 -4.19 8.15 4.39
C ILE A 274 -3.57 8.35 3.02
N GLU A 275 -3.60 7.30 2.22
CA GLU A 275 -3.16 7.30 0.83
C GLU A 275 -4.25 6.69 -0.06
N ILE A 276 -4.69 7.45 -1.05
CA ILE A 276 -5.68 7.04 -2.04
C ILE A 276 -5.15 7.42 -3.42
N TRP A 277 -4.95 6.42 -4.28
CA TRP A 277 -4.31 6.58 -5.59
C TRP A 277 -5.10 5.84 -6.66
N GLU A 278 -5.28 6.43 -7.84
CA GLU A 278 -5.82 5.73 -9.02
C GLU A 278 -7.17 5.01 -8.73
N CYS A 279 -8.04 5.65 -7.96
CA CYS A 279 -9.39 5.18 -7.65
C CYS A 279 -10.39 5.96 -8.50
N GLU A 280 -10.42 5.67 -9.80
CA GLU A 280 -11.09 6.50 -10.82
C GLU A 280 -12.59 6.73 -10.57
N ASN A 281 -13.32 5.74 -10.04
CA ASN A 281 -14.76 5.88 -9.76
C ASN A 281 -15.11 6.37 -8.33
N LEU A 282 -14.13 6.78 -7.54
CA LEU A 282 -14.38 7.35 -6.21
C LEU A 282 -15.09 8.71 -6.35
N VAL A 283 -16.33 8.79 -5.88
CA VAL A 283 -17.19 9.98 -6.08
C VAL A 283 -17.02 11.00 -4.95
N SER A 284 -16.92 10.54 -3.70
CA SER A 284 -16.84 11.45 -2.55
C SER A 284 -16.21 10.82 -1.31
N PHE A 285 -15.72 11.68 -0.42
CA PHE A 285 -15.34 11.33 0.95
C PHE A 285 -16.58 11.34 1.87
N PRO A 286 -16.58 10.59 2.99
CA PRO A 286 -17.71 10.57 3.92
C PRO A 286 -17.96 11.95 4.54
N GLU A 287 -19.24 12.26 4.84
CA GLU A 287 -19.67 13.59 5.29
C GLU A 287 -18.93 14.12 6.53
N GLY A 288 -18.53 13.23 7.45
CA GLY A 288 -17.80 13.59 8.65
C GLY A 288 -16.35 14.04 8.41
N GLY A 289 -15.83 13.93 7.19
CA GLY A 289 -14.47 14.35 6.82
C GLY A 289 -13.38 13.41 7.33
N LEU A 290 -12.18 13.96 7.52
CA LEU A 290 -10.97 13.25 7.94
C LEU A 290 -10.60 13.56 9.40
N PRO A 291 -9.91 12.65 10.11
CA PRO A 291 -9.52 12.88 11.50
C PRO A 291 -8.45 13.97 11.60
N CYS A 292 -8.69 14.99 12.43
CA CYS A 292 -7.80 16.15 12.53
C CYS A 292 -6.66 16.00 13.55
N ALA A 293 -6.75 15.07 14.50
CA ALA A 293 -5.87 15.03 15.67
C ALA A 293 -4.44 14.55 15.38
N LYS A 294 -4.28 13.45 14.61
CA LYS A 294 -2.97 12.81 14.39
C LYS A 294 -2.59 12.63 12.92
N LEU A 295 -3.50 12.93 11.98
CA LEU A 295 -3.25 12.75 10.56
C LEU A 295 -2.10 13.66 10.11
N SER A 296 -0.96 13.05 9.82
CA SER A 296 0.29 13.73 9.49
C SER A 296 0.58 13.71 7.99
N LYS A 297 -0.01 12.75 7.27
CA LYS A 297 0.24 12.51 5.86
C LYS A 297 -1.05 12.14 5.14
N LEU A 298 -1.33 12.88 4.06
CA LEU A 298 -2.49 12.67 3.20
C LEU A 298 -2.04 12.68 1.75
N ARG A 299 -2.38 11.63 1.01
CA ARG A 299 -2.17 11.56 -0.43
C ARG A 299 -3.46 11.18 -1.13
N ILE A 300 -3.87 11.99 -2.09
CA ILE A 300 -5.04 11.76 -2.93
C ILE A 300 -4.60 12.04 -4.36
N TYR A 301 -4.53 11.02 -5.20
CA TYR A 301 -4.09 11.18 -6.58
C TYR A 301 -4.92 10.33 -7.55
N GLY A 302 -5.19 10.84 -8.76
CA GLY A 302 -5.79 10.05 -9.85
C GLY A 302 -7.20 9.54 -9.51
N CYS A 303 -8.03 10.40 -8.90
CA CYS A 303 -9.43 10.08 -8.57
C CYS A 303 -10.35 10.95 -9.43
N GLU A 304 -10.44 10.65 -10.71
CA GLU A 304 -11.01 11.53 -11.76
C GLU A 304 -12.50 11.87 -11.55
N ARG A 305 -13.29 10.98 -10.94
CA ARG A 305 -14.72 11.21 -10.68
C ARG A 305 -15.02 11.83 -9.32
N LEU A 306 -13.99 12.26 -8.58
CA LEU A 306 -14.19 12.87 -7.27
C LEU A 306 -14.88 14.23 -7.43
N GLU A 307 -16.05 14.41 -6.82
CA GLU A 307 -16.82 15.65 -6.96
C GLU A 307 -16.32 16.77 -6.03
N ALA A 308 -15.80 16.39 -4.86
CA ALA A 308 -15.23 17.32 -3.89
C ALA A 308 -14.09 16.68 -3.08
N LEU A 309 -13.10 17.50 -2.73
CA LEU A 309 -12.06 17.13 -1.76
C LEU A 309 -12.67 16.96 -0.34
N PRO A 310 -11.96 16.30 0.59
CA PRO A 310 -12.48 16.11 1.95
C PRO A 310 -12.83 17.44 2.63
N LYS A 311 -14.06 17.54 3.14
CA LYS A 311 -14.53 18.72 3.88
C LYS A 311 -13.61 19.03 5.05
N GLY A 312 -13.34 20.32 5.25
CA GLY A 312 -12.53 20.78 6.38
C GLY A 312 -11.04 20.44 6.27
N LEU A 313 -10.51 20.26 5.05
CA LEU A 313 -9.09 19.98 4.81
C LEU A 313 -8.15 20.99 5.49
N HIS A 314 -8.57 22.25 5.60
CA HIS A 314 -7.88 23.32 6.33
C HIS A 314 -7.76 23.09 7.85
N ASN A 315 -8.65 22.29 8.45
CA ASN A 315 -8.68 21.96 9.88
C ASN A 315 -7.73 20.83 10.27
N LEU A 316 -7.02 20.22 9.31
CA LEU A 316 -6.03 19.18 9.57
C LEU A 316 -4.74 19.80 10.12
N THR A 317 -4.77 20.25 11.38
CA THR A 317 -3.69 21.01 12.02
C THR A 317 -2.40 20.21 12.21
N SER A 318 -2.51 18.89 12.33
CA SER A 318 -1.39 17.94 12.43
C SER A 318 -0.79 17.54 11.08
N LEU A 319 -1.40 17.95 9.95
CA LEU A 319 -0.97 17.53 8.62
C LEU A 319 0.35 18.20 8.24
N GLN A 320 1.35 17.37 7.94
CA GLN A 320 2.71 17.80 7.59
C GLN A 320 3.04 17.50 6.13
N GLN A 321 2.46 16.46 5.55
CA GLN A 321 2.72 16.04 4.18
C GLN A 321 1.40 15.93 3.42
N LEU A 322 1.29 16.65 2.30
CA LEU A 322 0.14 16.60 1.43
C LEU A 322 0.57 16.32 -0.01
N THR A 323 -0.07 15.33 -0.63
CA THR A 323 0.02 15.08 -2.08
C THR A 323 -1.39 15.10 -2.64
N ILE A 324 -1.67 16.00 -3.60
CA ILE A 324 -2.97 16.11 -4.26
C ILE A 324 -2.78 16.24 -5.77
N GLY A 325 -3.55 15.52 -6.57
CA GLY A 325 -3.45 15.64 -8.02
C GLY A 325 -4.28 14.66 -8.84
N GLY A 326 -4.18 14.75 -10.17
CA GLY A 326 -4.86 13.84 -11.11
C GLY A 326 -6.36 14.12 -11.20
N GLU A 327 -6.73 15.09 -12.04
CA GLU A 327 -8.11 15.52 -12.37
C GLU A 327 -9.08 15.73 -11.19
N LEU A 328 -8.57 15.98 -9.99
CA LEU A 328 -9.35 16.35 -8.80
C LEU A 328 -10.15 17.67 -8.94
N PRO A 329 -11.23 17.85 -8.16
CA PRO A 329 -12.01 19.07 -8.15
C PRO A 329 -11.27 20.23 -7.48
N SER A 330 -11.73 21.46 -7.73
CA SER A 330 -11.18 22.67 -7.12
C SER A 330 -11.28 22.66 -5.58
N LEU A 331 -10.40 23.41 -4.91
CA LEU A 331 -10.42 23.54 -3.46
C LEU A 331 -11.67 24.30 -2.96
N GLU A 332 -12.17 23.94 -1.78
CA GLU A 332 -13.23 24.68 -1.08
C GLU A 332 -12.76 26.09 -0.63
N GLU A 333 -13.70 26.91 -0.15
CA GLU A 333 -13.48 28.31 0.25
C GLU A 333 -12.40 28.52 1.30
N ASP A 334 -11.95 27.51 2.05
CA ASP A 334 -10.95 27.65 3.13
C ASP A 334 -9.53 27.19 2.73
N GLY A 335 -9.40 26.43 1.63
CA GLY A 335 -8.12 26.02 1.04
C GLY A 335 -7.36 24.93 1.83
N LEU A 336 -6.04 24.91 1.67
CA LEU A 336 -5.13 23.91 2.27
C LEU A 336 -4.66 24.30 3.69
N PRO A 337 -4.28 23.31 4.53
CA PRO A 337 -3.73 23.56 5.86
C PRO A 337 -2.35 24.22 5.78
N THR A 338 -2.05 25.15 6.70
CA THR A 338 -0.83 25.98 6.65
C THR A 338 0.40 25.35 7.30
N ASN A 339 0.23 24.30 8.12
CA ASN A 339 1.31 23.65 8.88
C ASN A 339 2.12 22.60 8.08
N LEU A 340 2.00 22.60 6.75
CA LEU A 340 2.66 21.63 5.88
C LEU A 340 4.18 21.84 5.85
N HIS A 341 4.93 20.74 5.94
CA HIS A 341 6.36 20.67 5.67
C HIS A 341 6.67 20.24 4.24
N SER A 342 5.78 19.46 3.63
CA SER A 342 5.89 18.96 2.26
C SER A 342 4.55 19.07 1.54
N LEU A 343 4.56 19.68 0.35
CA LEU A 343 3.40 19.81 -0.53
C LEU A 343 3.79 19.34 -1.93
N HIS A 344 3.06 18.37 -2.44
CA HIS A 344 3.15 17.90 -3.81
C HIS A 344 1.81 18.10 -4.50
N ILE A 345 1.80 18.85 -5.60
CA ILE A 345 0.62 19.05 -6.46
C ILE A 345 0.93 18.45 -7.84
N TRP A 346 0.10 17.52 -8.33
CA TRP A 346 0.28 16.87 -9.62
C TRP A 346 -0.92 17.09 -10.56
N GLY A 347 -0.68 17.53 -11.79
CA GLY A 347 -1.60 17.39 -12.93
C GLY A 347 -2.87 18.24 -12.83
N ASN A 348 -2.99 19.12 -11.84
CA ASN A 348 -4.27 19.74 -11.50
C ASN A 348 -4.24 21.28 -11.56
N MET A 349 -4.71 21.83 -12.68
CA MET A 349 -4.87 23.26 -12.88
C MET A 349 -5.98 23.89 -12.04
N GLU A 350 -7.01 23.15 -11.62
CA GLU A 350 -8.11 23.71 -10.83
C GLU A 350 -7.70 23.98 -9.38
N ILE A 351 -6.88 23.11 -8.79
CA ILE A 351 -6.24 23.32 -7.49
C ILE A 351 -5.26 24.49 -7.59
N TRP A 352 -4.46 24.53 -8.66
CA TRP A 352 -3.52 25.62 -8.92
C TRP A 352 -4.22 26.97 -9.11
N LYS A 353 -5.18 27.08 -10.04
CA LYS A 353 -6.01 28.28 -10.27
C LYS A 353 -6.75 28.68 -9.01
N SER A 354 -7.35 27.74 -8.28
CA SER A 354 -8.06 28.04 -7.05
C SER A 354 -7.14 28.63 -5.97
N MET A 355 -5.88 28.23 -5.90
CA MET A 355 -4.89 28.82 -4.98
C MET A 355 -4.52 30.24 -5.40
N ILE A 356 -4.40 30.48 -6.70
CA ILE A 356 -3.98 31.76 -7.29
C ILE A 356 -5.11 32.79 -7.33
N GLU A 357 -6.25 32.46 -7.94
CA GLU A 357 -7.37 33.37 -8.20
C GLU A 357 -8.03 33.87 -6.90
N ARG A 358 -8.00 33.06 -5.84
CA ARG A 358 -8.57 33.42 -4.53
C ARG A 358 -7.58 34.19 -3.64
N GLY A 359 -6.44 34.63 -4.17
CA GLY A 359 -5.46 35.43 -3.43
C GLY A 359 -4.73 34.66 -2.32
N ARG A 360 -4.77 33.33 -2.34
CA ARG A 360 -4.20 32.45 -1.29
C ARG A 360 -2.98 31.71 -1.81
N GLY A 361 -2.00 32.47 -2.28
CA GLY A 361 -0.72 31.95 -2.76
C GLY A 361 0.08 31.19 -1.69
N PHE A 362 1.18 30.58 -2.12
CA PHE A 362 2.00 29.69 -1.28
C PHE A 362 2.68 30.37 -0.07
N HIS A 363 2.75 31.69 -0.04
CA HIS A 363 3.33 32.47 1.07
C HIS A 363 2.70 32.16 2.44
N ARG A 364 1.47 31.65 2.50
CA ARG A 364 0.81 31.28 3.77
C ARG A 364 1.39 30.03 4.44
N PHE A 365 2.13 29.19 3.70
CA PHE A 365 2.72 27.96 4.24
C PHE A 365 4.07 28.28 4.90
N SER A 366 4.03 28.90 6.08
CA SER A 366 5.24 29.36 6.80
C SER A 366 6.18 28.22 7.19
N SER A 367 5.69 26.98 7.30
CA SER A 367 6.48 25.79 7.65
C SER A 367 6.95 24.97 6.44
N LEU A 368 6.60 25.36 5.21
CA LEU A 368 6.82 24.55 4.01
C LEU A 368 8.29 24.50 3.63
N ARG A 369 8.85 23.28 3.59
CA ARG A 369 10.25 23.03 3.25
C ARG A 369 10.40 22.44 1.85
N HIS A 370 9.46 21.59 1.44
CA HIS A 370 9.49 20.89 0.17
C HIS A 370 8.23 21.22 -0.63
N LEU A 371 8.42 21.74 -1.84
CA LEU A 371 7.35 21.99 -2.80
C LEU A 371 7.68 21.25 -4.09
N THR A 372 6.80 20.34 -4.49
CA THR A 372 6.84 19.68 -5.80
C THR A 372 5.59 20.05 -6.57
N ILE A 373 5.77 20.48 -7.81
CA ILE A 373 4.67 20.77 -8.73
C ILE A 373 4.96 20.03 -10.02
N GLU A 374 4.01 19.21 -10.46
CA GLU A 374 4.14 18.33 -11.60
C GLU A 374 2.97 18.48 -12.56
N GLY A 375 3.21 18.40 -13.87
CA GLY A 375 2.18 18.32 -14.91
C GLY A 375 1.32 19.58 -14.99
N CYS A 376 1.91 20.70 -15.42
CA CYS A 376 1.17 21.96 -15.61
C CYS A 376 0.87 22.22 -17.10
N ASP A 377 -0.31 22.77 -17.38
CA ASP A 377 -0.89 22.96 -18.73
C ASP A 377 -0.11 23.93 -19.64
N ASP A 378 -0.53 23.98 -20.91
CA ASP A 378 0.13 24.63 -22.03
C ASP A 378 0.25 26.17 -21.92
N ASP A 379 -0.49 26.81 -21.02
CA ASP A 379 -0.51 28.27 -20.90
C ASP A 379 0.50 28.85 -19.90
N MET A 380 1.16 28.02 -19.08
CA MET A 380 2.07 28.50 -18.03
C MET A 380 3.48 28.79 -18.59
N VAL A 381 3.69 30.01 -19.06
CA VAL A 381 4.98 30.48 -19.60
C VAL A 381 6.00 30.93 -18.55
N SER A 382 5.57 31.24 -17.33
CA SER A 382 6.46 31.64 -16.23
C SER A 382 6.04 31.07 -14.87
N PHE A 383 7.02 30.81 -14.00
CA PHE A 383 6.80 30.27 -12.67
C PHE A 383 7.63 30.99 -11.58
N PRO A 384 7.03 31.38 -10.45
CA PRO A 384 5.59 31.43 -10.17
C PRO A 384 4.84 32.41 -11.09
N LEU A 385 3.52 32.19 -11.26
CA LEU A 385 2.68 33.03 -12.12
C LEU A 385 2.70 34.49 -11.65
N GLU A 386 2.78 35.40 -12.62
CA GLU A 386 2.64 36.84 -12.40
C GLU A 386 1.16 37.21 -12.33
N ASP A 387 0.71 37.78 -11.21
CA ASP A 387 -0.66 38.27 -11.12
C ASP A 387 -0.80 39.53 -11.98
N LYS A 388 -1.53 39.40 -13.09
CA LYS A 388 -1.83 40.51 -14.01
C LYS A 388 -2.53 41.69 -13.32
N ARG A 389 -3.16 41.49 -12.15
CA ARG A 389 -3.84 42.54 -11.37
C ARG A 389 -2.91 43.26 -10.39
N LEU A 390 -1.99 42.54 -9.75
CA LEU A 390 -1.04 43.10 -8.78
C LEU A 390 0.28 43.58 -9.41
N GLY A 391 0.58 43.14 -10.65
CA GLY A 391 1.85 43.43 -11.31
C GLY A 391 3.06 42.75 -10.64
N THR A 392 2.82 41.76 -9.76
CA THR A 392 3.86 41.05 -9.02
C THR A 392 3.64 39.53 -9.08
N ALA A 393 4.74 38.77 -9.09
CA ALA A 393 4.71 37.32 -9.01
C ALA A 393 4.19 36.86 -7.65
N LEU A 394 3.40 35.79 -7.64
CA LEU A 394 2.93 35.20 -6.38
C LEU A 394 4.13 34.72 -5.54
N PRO A 395 4.26 35.20 -4.28
CA PRO A 395 5.41 34.87 -3.46
C PRO A 395 5.36 33.39 -3.02
N LEU A 396 6.49 32.72 -3.17
CA LEU A 396 6.77 31.43 -2.56
C LEU A 396 7.14 31.62 -1.07
N PRO A 397 6.93 30.61 -0.21
CA PRO A 397 7.23 30.72 1.21
C PRO A 397 8.74 30.80 1.46
N ALA A 398 9.17 31.73 2.31
CA ALA A 398 10.59 31.95 2.62
C ALA A 398 11.26 30.77 3.34
N SER A 399 10.49 29.85 3.92
CA SER A 399 10.96 28.62 4.57
C SER A 399 11.34 27.51 3.60
N LEU A 400 11.08 27.69 2.29
CA LEU A 400 11.29 26.65 1.28
C LEU A 400 12.78 26.31 1.14
N THR A 401 13.11 25.04 1.34
CA THR A 401 14.48 24.52 1.21
C THR A 401 14.68 23.75 -0.10
N SER A 402 13.61 23.16 -0.63
CA SER A 402 13.63 22.36 -1.86
C SER A 402 12.43 22.69 -2.74
N LEU A 403 12.71 23.06 -3.99
CA LEU A 403 11.71 23.29 -5.03
C LEU A 403 11.93 22.30 -6.18
N ARG A 404 10.88 21.57 -6.55
CA ARG A 404 10.89 20.66 -7.68
C ARG A 404 9.76 21.02 -8.65
N ILE A 405 10.11 21.22 -9.92
CA ILE A 405 9.19 21.51 -11.03
C ILE A 405 9.39 20.39 -12.05
N VAL A 406 8.32 19.68 -12.39
CA VAL A 406 8.36 18.49 -13.25
C VAL A 406 7.31 18.61 -14.34
N ASP A 407 7.65 18.29 -15.58
CA ASP A 407 6.71 18.20 -16.70
C ASP A 407 5.93 19.51 -16.94
N PHE A 408 6.68 20.55 -17.32
CA PHE A 408 6.13 21.87 -17.66
C PHE A 408 6.44 22.15 -19.15
N PRO A 409 5.59 21.70 -20.09
CA PRO A 409 5.87 21.75 -21.53
C PRO A 409 6.04 23.18 -22.07
N ASN A 410 5.38 24.17 -21.45
CA ASN A 410 5.33 25.55 -21.94
C ASN A 410 6.10 26.58 -21.09
N LEU A 411 6.72 26.15 -19.99
CA LEU A 411 7.46 27.05 -19.13
C LEU A 411 8.68 27.63 -19.86
N GLU A 412 8.69 28.95 -20.08
CA GLU A 412 9.78 29.65 -20.76
C GLU A 412 10.79 30.27 -19.80
N ARG A 413 10.34 30.71 -18.62
CA ARG A 413 11.19 31.42 -17.65
C ARG A 413 10.80 31.16 -16.20
N LEU A 414 11.79 31.26 -15.31
CA LEU A 414 11.54 31.38 -13.87
C LEU A 414 11.44 32.87 -13.48
N SER A 415 10.46 33.21 -12.65
CA SER A 415 10.16 34.57 -12.20
C SER A 415 11.15 35.05 -11.12
N SER A 416 11.32 36.36 -10.99
CA SER A 416 12.29 36.96 -10.06
C SER A 416 12.02 36.68 -8.58
N SER A 417 10.80 36.26 -8.22
CA SER A 417 10.45 35.93 -6.83
C SER A 417 11.23 34.74 -6.27
N ILE A 418 11.76 33.87 -7.14
CA ILE A 418 12.62 32.76 -6.70
C ILE A 418 13.92 33.29 -6.10
N VAL A 419 14.45 34.42 -6.59
CA VAL A 419 15.73 35.01 -6.14
C VAL A 419 15.70 35.39 -4.66
N ASP A 420 14.52 35.77 -4.15
CA ASP A 420 14.35 36.22 -2.76
C ASP A 420 14.32 35.06 -1.74
N LEU A 421 14.39 33.80 -2.19
CA LEU A 421 14.34 32.62 -1.34
C LEU A 421 15.69 32.31 -0.68
N GLN A 422 15.95 32.93 0.47
CA GLN A 422 17.22 32.82 1.21
C GLN A 422 17.52 31.42 1.79
N ASN A 423 16.51 30.55 1.90
CA ASN A 423 16.67 29.20 2.45
C ASN A 423 16.68 28.10 1.37
N LEU A 424 16.50 28.46 0.08
CA LEU A 424 16.41 27.48 -0.98
C LEU A 424 17.80 26.87 -1.23
N THR A 425 17.92 25.57 -0.96
CA THR A 425 19.18 24.82 -1.09
C THR A 425 19.15 23.88 -2.28
N HIS A 426 17.97 23.38 -2.68
CA HIS A 426 17.80 22.45 -3.79
C HIS A 426 16.76 22.97 -4.78
N LEU A 427 17.13 23.03 -6.06
CA LEU A 427 16.23 23.33 -7.17
C LEU A 427 16.34 22.22 -8.21
N ASN A 428 15.22 21.57 -8.49
CA ASN A 428 15.14 20.49 -9.46
C ASN A 428 14.11 20.82 -10.55
N LEU A 429 14.57 20.82 -11.80
CA LEU A 429 13.79 21.09 -13.00
C LEU A 429 13.85 19.86 -13.88
N VAL A 430 12.70 19.25 -14.15
CA VAL A 430 12.60 18.01 -14.92
C VAL A 430 11.56 18.20 -16.02
N ASP A 431 11.86 17.78 -17.25
CA ASP A 431 10.92 17.86 -18.39
C ASP A 431 10.32 19.25 -18.60
N CYS A 432 11.16 20.28 -18.68
CA CYS A 432 10.76 21.65 -19.01
C CYS A 432 11.36 22.06 -20.37
N PRO A 433 10.79 21.59 -21.50
CA PRO A 433 11.45 21.69 -22.81
C PRO A 433 11.59 23.12 -23.35
N LYS A 434 10.68 24.03 -23.00
CA LYS A 434 10.71 25.44 -23.46
C LYS A 434 11.47 26.38 -22.53
N LEU A 435 12.02 25.89 -21.41
CA LEU A 435 12.63 26.74 -20.39
C LEU A 435 13.97 27.31 -20.90
N LYS A 436 14.03 28.63 -21.09
CA LYS A 436 15.17 29.35 -21.70
C LYS A 436 15.88 30.30 -20.73
N TYR A 437 15.18 30.83 -19.74
CA TYR A 437 15.69 31.94 -18.92
C TYR A 437 15.54 31.68 -17.41
N PHE A 438 16.66 31.79 -16.70
CA PHE A 438 16.66 32.12 -15.29
C PHE A 438 16.35 33.62 -15.11
N PRO A 439 15.98 34.06 -13.88
CA PRO A 439 15.83 35.47 -13.59
C PRO A 439 17.11 36.26 -13.91
N GLU A 440 16.98 37.52 -14.35
CA GLU A 440 18.14 38.36 -14.72
C GLU A 440 19.15 38.52 -13.56
N LYS A 441 18.66 38.51 -12.32
CA LYS A 441 19.49 38.58 -11.10
C LYS A 441 20.16 37.25 -10.71
N GLY A 442 20.00 36.20 -11.52
CA GLY A 442 20.50 34.84 -11.24
C GLY A 442 19.57 34.01 -10.35
N LEU A 443 20.11 32.93 -9.80
CA LEU A 443 19.45 32.04 -8.84
C LEU A 443 19.82 32.44 -7.39
N PRO A 444 19.06 32.00 -6.36
CA PRO A 444 19.36 32.29 -4.96
C PRO A 444 20.80 31.96 -4.58
N SER A 445 21.41 32.81 -3.75
CA SER A 445 22.78 32.61 -3.28
C SER A 445 22.92 31.43 -2.31
N SER A 446 21.81 30.99 -1.70
CA SER A 446 21.75 29.84 -0.78
C SER A 446 21.76 28.48 -1.50
N LEU A 447 21.65 28.47 -2.83
CA LEU A 447 21.43 27.26 -3.61
C LEU A 447 22.69 26.38 -3.61
N LEU A 448 22.57 25.17 -3.08
CA LEU A 448 23.66 24.19 -2.98
C LEU A 448 23.65 23.19 -4.13
N GLN A 449 22.45 22.84 -4.59
CA GLN A 449 22.24 21.87 -5.66
C GLN A 449 21.22 22.38 -6.68
N LEU A 450 21.62 22.33 -7.95
CA LEU A 450 20.75 22.53 -9.10
C LEU A 450 20.74 21.25 -9.94
N SER A 451 19.55 20.78 -10.27
CA SER A 451 19.34 19.62 -11.13
C SER A 451 18.44 20.00 -12.29
N ILE A 452 18.89 19.72 -13.50
CA ILE A 452 18.17 20.02 -14.75
C ILE A 452 18.16 18.74 -15.58
N TYR A 453 16.98 18.14 -15.79
CA TYR A 453 16.84 16.90 -16.53
C TYR A 453 15.82 17.09 -17.64
N ARG A 454 16.11 16.64 -18.86
CA ARG A 454 15.20 16.75 -20.02
C ARG A 454 14.73 18.19 -20.29
N CYS A 455 15.63 19.17 -20.15
CA CYS A 455 15.38 20.60 -20.41
C CYS A 455 16.38 21.14 -21.46
N PRO A 456 16.24 20.79 -22.75
CA PRO A 456 17.25 20.99 -23.80
C PRO A 456 17.70 22.45 -23.99
N LEU A 457 16.78 23.42 -23.93
CA LEU A 457 17.12 24.83 -24.14
C LEU A 457 17.94 25.42 -22.98
N MET A 458 17.65 24.99 -21.76
CA MET A 458 18.40 25.40 -20.58
C MET A 458 19.77 24.71 -20.55
N GLU A 459 19.84 23.43 -20.92
CA GLU A 459 21.11 22.71 -21.07
C GLU A 459 22.06 23.44 -22.03
N GLU A 460 21.59 23.77 -23.23
CA GLU A 460 22.41 24.47 -24.24
C GLU A 460 22.93 25.81 -23.70
N LYS A 461 22.08 26.53 -22.97
CA LYS A 461 22.44 27.83 -22.40
C LYS A 461 23.44 27.70 -21.25
N CYS A 462 23.24 26.77 -20.32
CA CYS A 462 24.17 26.51 -19.22
C CYS A 462 25.55 26.08 -19.74
N ARG A 463 25.62 25.41 -20.89
CA ARG A 463 26.88 25.06 -21.56
C ARG A 463 27.59 26.27 -22.18
N LYS A 464 26.85 27.26 -22.70
CA LYS A 464 27.39 28.46 -23.36
C LYS A 464 27.69 29.60 -22.38
N ASP A 465 26.92 29.71 -21.31
CA ASP A 465 26.92 30.84 -20.36
C ASP A 465 26.86 30.32 -18.90
N GLY A 466 27.96 29.71 -18.47
CA GLY A 466 28.09 29.11 -17.13
C GLY A 466 28.25 30.11 -15.99
N GLY A 467 28.36 31.42 -16.28
CA GLY A 467 28.65 32.47 -15.30
C GLY A 467 27.60 32.55 -14.18
N LEU A 468 26.33 32.37 -14.53
CA LEU A 468 25.17 32.45 -13.62
C LEU A 468 25.07 31.28 -12.61
N LEU A 469 25.88 30.23 -12.79
CA LEU A 469 25.85 29.01 -11.99
C LEU A 469 27.13 28.82 -11.15
N THR A 470 28.08 29.75 -11.23
CA THR A 470 29.42 29.63 -10.62
C THR A 470 29.38 29.55 -9.09
N HIS A 471 28.36 30.14 -8.46
CA HIS A 471 28.19 30.10 -7.00
C HIS A 471 27.56 28.80 -6.48
N ILE A 472 27.05 27.92 -7.35
CA ILE A 472 26.34 26.69 -6.96
C ILE A 472 27.33 25.52 -6.93
N PRO A 473 27.57 24.89 -5.76
CA PRO A 473 28.54 23.80 -5.59
C PRO A 473 28.27 22.56 -6.45
N SER A 474 27.00 22.16 -6.58
CA SER A 474 26.59 20.95 -7.31
C SER A 474 25.58 21.30 -8.39
N VAL A 475 25.95 21.08 -9.66
CA VAL A 475 25.03 21.25 -10.79
C VAL A 475 25.04 19.96 -11.61
N GLN A 476 23.86 19.37 -11.79
CA GLN A 476 23.63 18.17 -12.61
C GLN A 476 22.74 18.55 -13.79
N ILE A 477 23.18 18.24 -15.01
CA ILE A 477 22.45 18.55 -16.25
C ILE A 477 22.44 17.30 -17.14
N ASP A 478 21.31 16.59 -17.15
CA ASP A 478 21.03 15.34 -17.88
C ASP A 478 22.10 14.22 -17.80
N LEU A 479 21.75 13.00 -18.23
CA LEU A 479 22.52 11.76 -18.01
C LEU A 479 23.91 11.66 -18.69
N ASN A 480 24.53 12.76 -19.12
CA ASN A 480 25.86 12.79 -19.75
C ASN A 480 26.91 13.69 -19.08
N GLY A 481 26.82 13.95 -17.77
CA GLY A 481 28.00 14.40 -17.01
C GLY A 481 27.69 15.12 -15.70
N PHE A 482 28.40 14.70 -14.64
CA PHE A 482 28.54 15.52 -13.43
C PHE A 482 29.43 16.72 -13.76
N LEU A 483 28.94 17.96 -13.62
CA LEU A 483 29.78 19.15 -13.66
C LEU A 483 30.14 19.55 -12.21
N THR A 484 31.20 18.95 -11.67
CA THR A 484 31.76 19.38 -10.38
C THR A 484 32.39 20.76 -10.51
N ALA A 485 32.39 21.55 -9.44
CA ALA A 485 32.92 22.93 -9.44
C ALA A 485 34.38 23.03 -9.94
N GLU A 486 35.19 21.97 -9.79
CA GLU A 486 36.58 21.90 -10.26
C GLU A 486 36.71 21.73 -11.79
N GLN A 487 35.67 21.24 -12.48
CA GLN A 487 35.69 21.05 -13.94
C GLN A 487 35.29 22.30 -14.74
N ARG A 488 34.88 23.40 -14.08
CA ARG A 488 34.40 24.62 -14.77
C ARG A 488 35.51 25.61 -15.13
N THR A 489 36.74 25.38 -14.69
CA THR A 489 37.90 26.24 -15.00
C THR A 489 38.83 25.71 -16.07
N THR A 490 38.61 24.51 -16.62
CA THR A 490 39.49 23.98 -17.66
C THR A 490 38.72 23.10 -18.64
N GLU A 491 38.90 23.38 -19.94
CA GLU A 491 38.44 22.61 -21.11
C GLU A 491 37.12 23.08 -21.77
N ILE A 492 37.24 24.22 -22.45
CA ILE A 492 36.85 24.31 -23.87
C ILE A 492 37.62 23.19 -24.61
N PHE A 493 36.98 22.32 -25.39
CA PHE A 493 37.31 21.96 -26.80
C PHE A 493 36.46 20.78 -27.32
N TYR A 494 35.83 21.03 -28.49
CA TYR A 494 35.25 20.19 -29.57
C TYR A 494 35.59 18.69 -29.55
N TYR A 495 34.63 17.76 -29.67
CA TYR A 495 33.89 17.35 -30.88
C TYR A 495 32.68 16.48 -30.51
#